data_AF-A0AA35UI20-F1
#
_entry.id   AF-A0AA35UI20-F1
#
_cell.length_a   1.000
_cell.length_b   1.000
_cell.length_c   1.000
_cell.angle_alpha   90.00
_cell.angle_beta   90.00
_cell.angle_gamma   90.00
#
_symmetry.space_group_name_H-M   'P 1'
#
loop_
_entity.id
_entity.type
_entity.pdbx_description
1 polymer ?
#
loop_
_entity_poly.entity_id
_entity_poly.type
_entity_poly.pdbx_seq_one_letter_code
_entity_poly.pdbx_strand_id
1 'polypeptide(L)'
;MKVLELGQETLEAQGQVMQRQALRIARRVAYGVIAAIFGLFALISLHGFMWAFALDIFHFSALGAASVVLGIDVLLVIIFGLLAARHVPDVMEFEARVRRDRKFAEFKQALAFSTLTGILLGPLGRFAGKKAAGGLRNIFTRR
;
A
#
# COMPACT_ATOMS: atom_id res chain seq x y z
N MET A 1 -27.27 5.72 24.63
CA MET A 1 -26.93 4.66 23.66
C MET A 1 -26.04 3.66 24.36
N LYS A 2 -26.32 2.36 24.22
CA LYS A 2 -25.50 1.33 24.87
C LYS A 2 -24.18 1.22 24.11
N VAL A 3 -23.07 0.94 24.81
CA VAL A 3 -21.72 0.86 24.22
C VAL A 3 -21.66 -0.12 23.03
N LEU A 4 -22.49 -1.17 23.04
CA LEU A 4 -22.62 -2.13 21.95
C LEU A 4 -23.25 -1.55 20.68
N GLU A 5 -24.29 -0.72 20.79
CA GLU A 5 -24.94 -0.06 19.64
C GLU A 5 -23.97 0.91 18.96
N LEU A 6 -23.22 1.70 19.76
CA LEU A 6 -22.20 2.61 19.24
C LEU A 6 -21.08 1.84 18.51
N GLY A 7 -20.67 0.68 19.03
CA GLY A 7 -19.69 -0.19 18.39
C GLY A 7 -20.19 -0.78 17.07
N GLN A 8 -21.47 -1.17 16.99
CA GLN A 8 -22.07 -1.67 15.76
C GLN A 8 -22.19 -0.57 14.69
N GLU A 9 -22.71 0.60 15.06
CA GLU A 9 -22.85 1.74 14.13
C GLU A 9 -21.50 2.20 13.58
N THR A 10 -20.45 2.23 14.42
CA THR A 10 -19.10 2.61 13.98
C THR A 10 -18.48 1.58 13.02
N LEU A 11 -18.66 0.29 13.28
CA LEU A 11 -18.20 -0.77 12.36
C LEU A 11 -18.96 -0.76 11.03
N GLU A 12 -20.28 -0.55 11.06
CA GLU A 12 -21.09 -0.42 9.85
C GLU A 12 -20.66 0.78 9.00
N ALA A 13 -20.47 1.95 9.63
CA ALA A 13 -19.98 3.15 8.95
C ALA A 13 -18.58 2.93 8.36
N GLN A 14 -17.68 2.26 9.09
CA GLN A 14 -16.35 1.92 8.59
C GLN A 14 -16.41 0.95 7.40
N GLY A 15 -17.30 -0.05 7.46
CA GLY A 15 -17.56 -0.97 6.35
C GLY A 15 -18.03 -0.25 5.09
N GLN A 16 -18.96 0.70 5.23
CA GLN A 16 -19.44 1.52 4.11
C GLN A 16 -18.32 2.38 3.50
N VAL A 17 -17.47 2.99 4.33
CA VAL A 17 -16.31 3.77 3.84
C VAL A 17 -15.35 2.88 3.07
N MET A 18 -15.00 1.71 3.60
CA MET A 18 -14.10 0.76 2.92
C MET A 18 -14.70 0.26 1.60
N GLN A 19 -15.99 -0.05 1.56
CA GLN A 19 -16.67 -0.47 0.34
C GLN A 19 -16.61 0.62 -0.74
N ARG A 20 -16.89 1.88 -0.38
CA ARG A 20 -16.82 3.01 -1.33
C ARG A 20 -15.39 3.26 -1.84
N GLN A 21 -14.38 3.11 -0.98
CA GLN A 21 -12.98 3.19 -1.38
C GLN A 21 -12.61 2.06 -2.33
N ALA A 22 -12.99 0.82 -2.01
CA ALA A 22 -12.76 -0.35 -2.85
C ALA A 22 -13.39 -0.17 -4.25
N LEU A 23 -14.64 0.30 -4.32
CA LEU A 23 -15.30 0.57 -5.60
C LEU A 23 -14.61 1.68 -6.42
N ARG A 24 -14.07 2.71 -5.76
CA ARG A 24 -13.31 3.76 -6.46
C ARG A 24 -12.02 3.21 -7.05
N ILE A 25 -11.28 2.41 -6.29
CA ILE A 25 -10.05 1.75 -6.76
C ILE A 25 -10.39 0.79 -7.89
N ALA A 26 -11.41 -0.06 -7.73
CA ALA A 26 -11.84 -1.01 -8.74
C ALA A 26 -12.19 -0.34 -10.07
N ARG A 27 -12.97 0.76 -10.04
CA ARG A 27 -13.27 1.53 -11.26
C ARG A 27 -12.03 2.15 -11.88
N ARG A 28 -11.13 2.74 -11.08
CA ARG A 28 -9.88 3.32 -11.58
C ARG A 28 -9.00 2.27 -12.25
N VAL A 29 -8.91 1.08 -11.67
CA VAL A 29 -8.17 -0.05 -12.25
C VAL A 29 -8.85 -0.52 -13.53
N ALA A 30 -10.17 -0.73 -13.54
CA ALA A 30 -10.91 -1.17 -14.72
C ALA A 30 -10.74 -0.20 -15.91
N TYR A 31 -10.96 1.10 -15.68
CA TYR A 31 -10.75 2.11 -16.72
C TYR A 31 -9.27 2.23 -17.11
N GLY A 32 -8.34 2.09 -16.17
CA GLY A 32 -6.90 2.07 -16.44
C GLY A 32 -6.50 0.91 -17.36
N VAL A 33 -7.04 -0.29 -17.15
CA VAL A 33 -6.80 -1.45 -18.01
C VAL A 33 -7.35 -1.21 -19.41
N ILE A 34 -8.58 -0.71 -19.53
CA ILE A 34 -9.18 -0.38 -20.83
C ILE A 34 -8.33 0.66 -21.56
N ALA A 35 -7.94 1.74 -20.88
CA ALA A 35 -7.08 2.77 -21.44
C ALA A 35 -5.71 2.23 -21.89
N ALA A 36 -5.11 1.30 -21.15
CA ALA A 36 -3.85 0.67 -21.52
C ALA A 36 -3.99 -0.18 -22.80
N ILE A 37 -5.06 -0.97 -22.92
CA ILE A 37 -5.33 -1.78 -24.11
C ILE A 37 -5.52 -0.90 -25.34
N PHE A 38 -6.40 0.10 -25.26
CA PHE A 38 -6.64 1.02 -26.37
C PHE A 38 -5.42 1.88 -26.68
N GLY A 39 -4.65 2.29 -25.67
CA GLY A 39 -3.39 3.00 -25.84
C GLY A 39 -2.36 2.16 -26.61
N LEU A 40 -2.27 0.85 -26.33
CA LEU A 40 -1.38 -0.04 -27.07
C LEU A 40 -1.80 -0.18 -28.54
N PHE A 41 -3.09 -0.36 -28.82
CA PHE A 41 -3.58 -0.37 -30.21
C PHE A 41 -3.35 0.96 -30.93
N ALA A 42 -3.53 2.08 -30.22
CA ALA A 42 -3.26 3.40 -30.75
C ALA A 42 -1.77 3.59 -31.09
N LEU A 43 -0.85 3.11 -30.25
CA LEU A 43 0.60 3.16 -30.51
C LEU A 43 0.99 2.33 -31.74
N ILE A 44 0.46 1.11 -31.87
CA ILE A 44 0.72 0.27 -33.06
C ILE A 44 0.17 0.94 -34.32
N SER A 45 -1.06 1.47 -34.24
CA SER A 45 -1.69 2.17 -35.37
C SER A 45 -0.94 3.44 -35.74
N LEU A 46 -0.45 4.20 -34.74
CA LEU A 46 0.35 5.39 -34.94
C LEU A 46 1.68 5.07 -35.62
N HIS A 47 2.35 3.98 -35.23
CA HIS A 47 3.59 3.53 -35.87
C HIS A 47 3.35 3.21 -37.36
N GLY A 48 2.29 2.45 -37.67
CA GLY A 48 1.90 2.18 -39.06
C GLY A 48 1.53 3.44 -39.85
N PHE A 49 0.81 4.37 -39.20
CA PHE A 49 0.47 5.67 -39.79
C PHE A 49 1.71 6.50 -40.09
N MET A 50 2.68 6.57 -39.17
CA MET A 50 3.93 7.32 -39.37
C MET A 50 4.74 6.76 -40.52
N TRP A 51 4.80 5.43 -40.64
CA TRP A 51 5.43 4.78 -41.79
C TRP A 51 4.75 5.19 -43.10
N ALA A 52 3.42 5.04 -43.18
CA ALA A 52 2.66 5.39 -44.38
C ALA A 52 2.78 6.88 -44.72
N PHE A 53 2.74 7.75 -43.71
CA PHE A 53 2.93 9.19 -43.87
C PHE A 53 4.33 9.53 -44.42
N ALA A 54 5.38 8.86 -43.94
CA ALA A 54 6.74 9.05 -44.45
C ALA A 54 6.89 8.59 -45.91
N LEU A 55 6.22 7.51 -46.30
CA LEU A 55 6.18 7.06 -47.68
C LEU A 55 5.38 8.02 -48.58
N ASP A 56 4.14 8.31 -48.21
CA ASP A 56 3.17 8.93 -49.11
C ASP A 56 3.28 10.46 -49.16
N ILE A 57 3.64 11.09 -48.04
CA ILE A 57 3.71 12.55 -47.93
C ILE A 57 5.14 13.04 -48.10
N PHE A 58 6.11 12.42 -47.41
CA PHE A 58 7.51 12.80 -47.52
C PHE A 58 8.26 12.14 -48.67
N HIS A 59 7.62 11.21 -49.40
CA HIS A 59 8.19 10.52 -50.55
C HIS A 59 9.52 9.81 -50.22
N PHE A 60 9.66 9.34 -48.98
CA PHE A 60 10.85 8.60 -48.58
C PHE A 60 10.85 7.21 -49.21
N SER A 61 12.05 6.66 -49.41
CA SER A 61 12.20 5.25 -49.72
C SER A 61 11.72 4.40 -48.53
N ALA A 62 11.37 3.13 -48.77
CA ALA A 62 10.98 2.22 -47.69
C ALA A 62 12.01 2.15 -46.56
N LEU A 63 13.30 2.15 -46.89
CA LEU A 63 14.37 2.17 -45.89
C LEU A 63 14.44 3.51 -45.14
N GLY A 64 14.20 4.64 -45.84
CA GLY A 64 14.16 5.97 -45.23
C GLY A 64 13.00 6.12 -44.24
N ALA A 65 11.80 5.70 -44.64
CA ALA A 65 10.62 5.66 -43.76
C ALA A 65 10.89 4.79 -42.52
N ALA A 66 11.45 3.58 -42.70
CA ALA A 66 11.84 2.70 -41.60
C ALA A 66 12.77 3.36 -40.60
N SER A 67 13.81 4.00 -41.12
CA SER A 67 14.87 4.62 -40.31
C SER A 67 14.31 5.78 -39.48
N VAL A 68 13.39 6.56 -40.04
CA VAL A 68 12.74 7.68 -39.33
C VAL A 68 11.82 7.20 -38.23
N VAL A 69 10.95 6.23 -38.51
CA VAL A 69 10.04 5.69 -37.50
C VAL A 69 10.83 5.02 -36.36
N LEU A 70 11.83 4.21 -36.70
CA LEU A 70 12.72 3.60 -35.72
C LEU A 70 13.47 4.64 -34.87
N GLY A 71 13.95 5.72 -35.50
CA GLY A 71 14.61 6.82 -34.79
C GLY A 71 13.69 7.49 -33.76
N ILE A 72 12.43 7.71 -34.11
CA ILE A 72 11.44 8.27 -33.19
C ILE A 72 11.11 7.29 -32.06
N ASP A 73 10.96 6.00 -32.36
CA ASP A 73 10.71 4.98 -31.34
C ASP A 73 11.86 4.90 -30.33
N VAL A 74 13.11 4.86 -30.81
CA VAL A 74 14.29 4.86 -29.94
C VAL A 74 14.34 6.11 -29.07
N LEU A 75 14.03 7.29 -29.61
CA LEU A 75 13.96 8.52 -28.85
C LEU A 75 12.91 8.44 -27.73
N LEU A 76 11.70 7.96 -28.04
CA LEU A 76 10.64 7.79 -27.05
C LEU A 76 11.02 6.76 -25.98
N VAL A 77 11.63 5.63 -26.37
CA VAL A 77 12.14 4.63 -25.43
C VAL A 77 13.17 5.23 -24.48
N ILE A 78 14.10 6.05 -24.97
CA ILE A 78 15.09 6.72 -24.12
C ILE A 78 14.40 7.69 -23.15
N ILE A 79 13.51 8.56 -23.63
CA ILE A 79 12.84 9.56 -22.80
C ILE A 79 12.01 8.88 -21.71
N PHE A 80 11.13 7.94 -22.08
CA PHE A 80 10.26 7.26 -21.13
C PHE A 80 11.04 6.29 -20.23
N GLY A 81 12.11 5.66 -20.74
CA GLY A 81 13.01 4.84 -19.95
C GLY A 81 13.71 5.65 -18.85
N LEU A 82 14.20 6.85 -19.18
CA LEU A 82 14.79 7.77 -18.20
C LEU A 82 13.76 8.27 -17.20
N LEU A 83 12.54 8.61 -17.64
CA LEU A 83 11.46 9.03 -16.74
C LEU A 83 11.02 7.88 -15.81
N ALA A 84 10.97 6.64 -16.30
CA ALA A 84 10.64 5.47 -15.49
C ALA A 84 11.76 5.13 -14.48
N ALA A 85 13.03 5.34 -14.86
CA ALA A 85 14.17 5.12 -13.99
C ALA A 85 14.31 6.19 -12.89
N ARG A 86 13.66 7.36 -13.03
CA ARG A 86 13.63 8.40 -12.00
C ARG A 86 12.77 7.95 -10.82
N HIS A 87 13.40 7.31 -9.85
CA HIS A 87 12.78 6.96 -8.58
C HIS A 87 12.89 8.14 -7.60
N VAL A 88 11.94 9.08 -7.66
CA VAL A 88 11.80 10.13 -6.66
C VAL A 88 10.71 9.69 -5.69
N PRO A 89 11.03 9.26 -4.46
CA PRO A 89 10.02 8.87 -3.48
C PRO A 89 9.13 10.07 -3.18
N ASP A 90 7.83 9.86 -3.34
CA ASP A 90 6.83 10.89 -3.05
C ASP A 90 6.85 11.22 -1.54
N VAL A 91 6.62 12.49 -1.18
CA VAL A 91 6.52 12.93 0.22
C VAL A 91 5.46 12.10 0.95
N MET A 92 4.37 11.76 0.27
CA MET A 92 3.32 10.89 0.80
C MET A 92 3.78 9.45 1.01
N GLU A 93 4.62 8.92 0.14
CA GLU A 93 5.17 7.57 0.27
C GLU A 93 6.15 7.50 1.45
N PHE A 94 6.99 8.51 1.61
CA PHE A 94 7.89 8.62 2.76
C PHE A 94 7.10 8.76 4.07
N GLU A 95 6.12 9.66 4.13
CA GLU A 95 5.29 9.85 5.32
C GLU A 95 4.49 8.59 5.67
N ALA A 96 3.96 7.88 4.67
CA ALA A 96 3.28 6.61 4.87
C ALA A 96 4.22 5.53 5.45
N ARG A 97 5.46 5.44 4.96
CA ARG A 97 6.48 4.52 5.50
C ARG A 97 6.81 4.86 6.96
N VAL A 98 7.10 6.12 7.26
CA VAL A 98 7.40 6.58 8.62
C VAL A 98 6.23 6.31 9.57
N ARG A 99 5.00 6.61 9.15
CA ARG A 99 3.78 6.37 9.93
C ARG A 99 3.56 4.89 10.21
N ARG A 100 3.73 4.03 9.19
CA ARG A 100 3.65 2.58 9.32
C ARG A 100 4.68 2.06 10.33
N ASP A 101 5.94 2.47 10.18
CA ASP A 101 7.03 1.97 11.01
C ASP A 101 6.84 2.38 12.48
N ARG A 102 6.40 3.63 12.72
CA ARG A 102 6.02 4.09 14.06
C ARG A 102 4.85 3.31 14.65
N LYS A 103 3.78 3.08 13.88
CA LYS A 103 2.60 2.31 14.35
C LYS A 103 2.95 0.86 14.62
N PHE A 104 3.84 0.28 13.84
CA PHE A 104 4.32 -1.09 14.06
C PHE A 104 5.17 -1.20 15.33
N ALA A 105 6.00 -0.18 15.62
CA ALA A 105 6.73 -0.10 16.89
C ALA A 105 5.78 0.05 18.09
N GLU A 106 4.78 0.94 18.00
CA GLU A 106 3.74 1.11 19.03
C GLU A 106 2.95 -0.19 19.26
N PHE A 107 2.60 -0.92 18.20
CA PHE A 107 1.91 -2.20 18.29
C PHE A 107 2.76 -3.28 18.99
N LYS A 108 4.04 -3.39 18.63
CA LYS A 108 4.97 -4.31 19.31
C LYS A 108 5.10 -3.99 20.80
N GLN A 109 5.16 -2.70 21.16
CA GLN A 109 5.17 -2.28 22.56
C GLN A 109 3.87 -2.64 23.29
N ALA A 110 2.72 -2.39 22.67
CA ALA A 110 1.41 -2.73 23.25
C ALA A 110 1.27 -4.26 23.47
N LEU A 111 1.72 -5.07 22.51
CA LEU A 111 1.76 -6.53 22.67
C LEU A 111 2.73 -6.96 23.79
N ALA A 112 3.92 -6.36 23.87
CA ALA A 112 4.88 -6.67 24.92
C ALA A 112 4.31 -6.33 26.32
N PHE A 113 3.68 -5.15 26.47
CA PHE A 113 3.00 -4.77 27.72
C PHE A 113 1.83 -5.69 28.06
N SER A 114 0.99 -6.05 27.09
CA SER A 114 -0.11 -7.00 27.29
C SER A 114 0.40 -8.36 27.76
N THR A 115 1.49 -8.85 27.14
CA THR A 115 2.12 -10.13 27.49
C THR A 115 2.76 -10.09 28.87
N LEU A 116 3.50 -9.03 29.20
CA LEU A 116 4.10 -8.82 30.52
C LEU A 116 3.04 -8.71 31.62
N THR A 117 1.95 -7.99 31.35
CA THR A 117 0.82 -7.85 32.27
C THR A 117 0.11 -9.19 32.47
N GLY A 118 -0.07 -9.97 31.40
CA GLY A 118 -0.60 -11.33 31.45
C GLY A 118 0.28 -12.30 32.23
N ILE A 119 1.61 -12.16 32.16
CA ILE A 119 2.57 -12.97 32.94
C ILE A 119 2.57 -12.54 34.41
N LEU A 120 2.57 -11.24 34.69
CA LEU A 120 2.56 -10.67 36.05
C LEU A 120 1.24 -10.91 36.80
N LEU A 121 0.10 -10.83 36.12
CA LEU A 121 -1.23 -11.10 36.69
C LEU A 121 -1.65 -12.57 36.55
N GLY A 122 -0.91 -13.36 35.78
CA GLY A 122 -1.12 -14.78 35.56
C GLY A 122 -0.62 -15.68 36.71
N PRO A 123 -0.28 -16.96 36.44
CA PRO A 123 0.04 -17.96 37.47
C PRO A 123 1.14 -17.49 38.45
N LEU A 124 2.16 -16.80 37.96
CA LEU A 124 3.26 -16.27 38.79
C LEU A 124 2.81 -15.17 39.77
N GLY A 125 1.87 -14.30 39.36
CA GLY A 125 1.24 -13.33 40.26
C GLY A 125 0.43 -14.00 41.37
N ARG A 126 -0.27 -15.10 41.06
CA ARG A 126 -0.96 -15.93 42.07
C ARG A 126 0.00 -16.63 43.03
N PHE A 127 1.16 -17.10 42.56
CA PHE A 127 2.17 -17.71 43.42
C PHE A 127 2.87 -16.68 44.33
N ALA A 128 3.23 -15.51 43.80
CA ALA A 128 3.81 -14.42 44.58
C ALA A 128 2.82 -13.90 45.64
N GLY A 129 1.56 -13.72 45.27
CA GLY A 129 0.49 -13.33 46.20
C GLY A 129 0.25 -14.36 47.32
N LYS A 130 0.27 -15.66 47.00
CA LYS A 130 0.15 -16.72 48.02
C LYS A 130 1.36 -16.77 48.97
N LYS A 131 2.57 -16.54 48.47
CA LYS A 131 3.79 -16.56 49.30
C LYS A 131 3.86 -15.33 50.22
N ALA A 132 3.47 -14.15 49.71
CA ALA A 132 3.35 -12.93 50.50
C ALA A 132 2.24 -13.04 51.57
N ALA A 133 1.07 -13.59 51.22
CA ALA A 133 -0.01 -13.85 52.17
C ALA A 133 0.38 -14.88 53.25
N GLY A 134 1.13 -15.92 52.88
CA GLY A 134 1.66 -16.91 53.82
C GLY A 134 2.69 -16.32 54.79
N GLY A 135 3.58 -15.46 54.31
CA GLY A 135 4.56 -14.74 55.14
C GLY A 135 3.90 -13.77 56.13
N LEU A 136 2.91 -12.99 55.67
CA LEU A 136 2.14 -12.09 56.52
C LEU A 136 1.33 -12.83 57.59
N ARG A 137 0.73 -13.96 57.23
CA ARG A 137 -0.03 -14.79 58.18
C ARG A 137 0.86 -15.35 59.28
N ASN A 138 2.08 -15.78 58.95
CA ASN A 138 3.03 -16.35 59.93
C ASN A 138 3.60 -15.30 60.92
N ILE A 139 3.66 -14.03 60.51
CA ILE A 139 4.04 -12.91 61.37
C ILE A 139 2.89 -12.58 62.34
N PHE A 140 1.64 -12.68 61.91
CA PHE A 140 0.48 -12.40 62.75
C PHE A 140 0.05 -13.56 63.66
N THR A 141 0.40 -14.80 63.37
CA THR A 141 0.08 -15.98 64.21
C THR A 141 1.19 -16.38 65.18
N ARG A 142 2.35 -15.72 65.16
CA ARG A 142 3.36 -15.82 66.25
C ARG A 142 3.05 -14.79 67.33
N ARG A 143 2.03 -15.07 68.14
CA ARG A 143 1.87 -14.51 69.48
C ARG A 143 1.25 -15.57 70.37
#